data_AF-A0A1L9B7U0-F1
#
_entry.id   AF-A0A1L9B7U0-F1
#
_cell.length_a   1.000
_cell.length_b   1.000
_cell.length_c   1.000
_cell.angle_alpha   90.00
_cell.angle_beta   90.00
_cell.angle_gamma   90.00
#
_symmetry.space_group_name_H-M   'P 1'
#
loop_
_entity.id
_entity.type
_entity.pdbx_description
1 polymer ?
#
loop_
_entity_poly.entity_id
_entity_poly.type
_entity_poly.pdbx_seq_one_letter_code
_entity_poly.pdbx_strand_id
1 'polypeptide(L)'
;MADEKHWTRDRLGSFYLGARHDDLGPGLGRLYEAWQEGTGAPVLLLQPDTNVDWQPEGPLRVQLTFDPRWSTVAVKVEEAPAPPDLSDVANILVLTTAAVTRVEDDPQVRTHVASKPRPHAMPSAPPPAAREPRFERGLALAALFVLSLGLGVWLCLEHGSINPGHVSSAMETSGMPSPDATNMGSSTLPDETAIAYPMPSKPFRNQSTAPCYPQFDEVEINGGCWFEVARRPPCLKDVQAEYKGKCYLPISKDRDRGGKPAQSIEP
;
A
#
# COMPACT_ATOMS: atom_id res chain seq x y z
N MET A 1 -1.74 -25.71 25.71
CA MET A 1 -2.79 -26.02 24.73
C MET A 1 -3.03 -24.75 23.94
N ALA A 2 -2.41 -24.66 22.77
CA ALA A 2 -2.59 -23.53 21.85
C ALA A 2 -3.52 -24.00 20.75
N ASP A 3 -4.51 -23.16 20.48
CA ASP A 3 -5.53 -23.34 19.46
C ASP A 3 -4.87 -23.51 18.08
N GLU A 4 -4.87 -24.73 17.57
CA GLU A 4 -4.34 -25.06 16.25
C GLU A 4 -5.30 -24.45 15.22
N LYS A 5 -4.96 -23.26 14.70
CA LYS A 5 -5.68 -22.68 13.56
C LYS A 5 -5.60 -23.65 12.38
N HIS A 6 -6.70 -24.38 12.22
CA HIS A 6 -7.03 -25.27 11.13
C HIS A 6 -6.89 -24.50 9.81
N TRP A 7 -5.78 -24.70 9.11
CA TRP A 7 -5.58 -24.20 7.76
C TRP A 7 -6.55 -24.96 6.85
N THR A 8 -7.64 -24.32 6.43
CA THR A 8 -8.43 -24.83 5.33
C THR A 8 -7.56 -24.83 4.07
N ARG A 9 -7.55 -25.97 3.38
CA ARG A 9 -6.93 -26.18 2.07
C ARG A 9 -7.66 -25.34 1.03
N ASP A 10 -7.45 -24.03 1.05
CA ASP A 10 -8.14 -23.13 0.15
C ASP A 10 -7.49 -23.26 -1.24
N ARG A 11 -8.14 -24.04 -2.09
CA ARG A 11 -7.85 -24.14 -3.51
C ARG A 11 -8.82 -23.25 -4.26
N LEU A 12 -8.34 -22.66 -5.35
CA LEU A 12 -9.18 -21.94 -6.29
C LEU A 12 -8.90 -22.48 -7.69
N GLY A 13 -9.79 -23.32 -8.21
CA GLY A 13 -9.59 -24.05 -9.46
C GLY A 13 -8.30 -24.88 -9.46
N SER A 14 -7.48 -24.68 -10.48
CA SER A 14 -6.17 -25.35 -10.67
C SER A 14 -5.02 -24.66 -9.93
N PHE A 15 -5.32 -23.89 -8.88
CA PHE A 15 -4.33 -23.17 -8.10
C PHE A 15 -4.44 -23.50 -6.62
N TYR A 16 -3.28 -23.67 -6.01
CA TYR A 16 -3.15 -23.78 -4.57
C TYR A 16 -2.79 -22.40 -3.99
N LEU A 17 -3.58 -21.92 -3.05
CA LEU A 17 -3.42 -20.59 -2.47
C LEU A 17 -2.39 -20.61 -1.33
N GLY A 18 -1.59 -19.55 -1.27
CA GLY A 18 -0.64 -19.24 -0.21
C GLY A 18 -1.00 -17.96 0.50
N ALA A 19 -0.01 -17.06 0.63
CA ALA A 19 -0.22 -15.76 1.27
C ALA A 19 -1.24 -14.93 0.50
N ARG A 20 -2.04 -14.17 1.26
CA ARG A 20 -3.09 -13.30 0.74
C ARG A 20 -2.73 -11.85 1.02
N HIS A 21 -3.00 -11.01 0.03
CA HIS A 21 -2.78 -9.56 0.03
C HIS A 21 -4.13 -8.87 -0.13
N ASP A 22 -4.64 -8.30 0.97
CA ASP A 22 -5.97 -7.69 1.04
C ASP A 22 -5.93 -6.16 0.80
N ASP A 23 -4.77 -5.52 0.98
CA ASP A 23 -4.61 -4.05 0.91
C ASP A 23 -4.39 -3.52 -0.52
N LEU A 24 -5.14 -4.05 -1.50
CA LEU A 24 -5.07 -3.60 -2.88
C LEU A 24 -5.82 -2.28 -3.10
N GLY A 25 -6.66 -1.86 -2.15
CA GLY A 25 -7.56 -0.72 -2.30
C GLY A 25 -8.92 -1.09 -2.92
N PRO A 26 -9.84 -0.12 -2.98
CA PRO A 26 -11.23 -0.38 -3.33
C PRO A 26 -11.37 -0.89 -4.77
N GLY A 27 -12.24 -1.90 -4.95
CA GLY A 27 -12.63 -2.42 -6.28
C GLY A 27 -11.67 -3.42 -6.93
N LEU A 28 -10.49 -3.68 -6.37
CA LEU A 28 -9.52 -4.62 -6.95
C LEU A 28 -9.69 -6.07 -6.47
N GLY A 29 -10.34 -6.28 -5.32
CA GLY A 29 -10.54 -7.60 -4.73
C GLY A 29 -9.33 -8.06 -3.93
N ARG A 30 -8.86 -9.29 -4.18
CA ARG A 30 -7.81 -9.97 -3.39
C ARG A 30 -6.76 -10.58 -4.28
N LEU A 31 -5.49 -10.44 -3.90
CA LEU A 31 -4.37 -11.05 -4.60
C LEU A 31 -3.76 -12.15 -3.73
N TYR A 32 -3.44 -13.27 -4.34
CA TYR A 32 -2.82 -14.40 -3.67
C TYR A 32 -1.48 -14.73 -4.32
N GLU A 33 -0.49 -15.00 -3.48
CA GLU A 33 0.64 -15.84 -3.88
C GLU A 33 0.12 -17.26 -4.03
N ALA A 34 0.17 -17.81 -5.23
CA ALA A 34 -0.35 -19.14 -5.52
C ALA A 34 0.63 -19.97 -6.36
N TRP A 35 0.35 -21.26 -6.46
CA TRP A 35 1.09 -22.18 -7.32
C TRP A 35 0.15 -22.91 -8.25
N GLN A 36 0.55 -23.00 -9.52
CA GLN A 36 -0.19 -23.73 -10.53
C GLN A 36 -0.09 -25.24 -10.30
N GLU A 37 -1.23 -25.92 -10.35
CA GLU A 37 -1.30 -27.36 -10.28
C GLU A 37 -0.57 -28.02 -11.47
N GLY A 38 0.11 -29.14 -11.21
CA GLY A 38 0.88 -29.87 -12.21
C GLY A 38 2.28 -29.31 -12.47
N THR A 39 2.43 -28.01 -12.69
CA THR A 39 3.76 -27.39 -12.95
C THR A 39 4.45 -26.95 -11.67
N GLY A 40 3.68 -26.60 -10.63
CA GLY A 40 4.18 -25.98 -9.42
C GLY A 40 4.77 -24.59 -9.65
N ALA A 41 4.51 -23.96 -10.81
CA ALA A 41 5.02 -22.63 -11.12
C ALA A 41 4.38 -21.59 -10.17
N PRO A 42 5.17 -20.63 -9.63
CA PRO A 42 4.59 -19.54 -8.85
C PRO A 42 3.75 -18.65 -9.77
N VAL A 43 2.58 -18.28 -9.29
CA VAL A 43 1.67 -17.34 -9.95
C VAL A 43 1.13 -16.35 -8.94
N LEU A 44 0.78 -15.16 -9.42
CA LEU A 44 -0.08 -14.25 -8.67
C LEU A 44 -1.52 -14.47 -9.15
N LEU A 45 -2.40 -14.82 -8.23
CA LEU A 45 -3.81 -15.05 -8.53
C LEU A 45 -4.62 -13.86 -8.04
N LEU A 46 -5.21 -13.13 -8.97
CA LEU A 46 -6.14 -12.05 -8.67
C LEU A 46 -7.57 -12.59 -8.67
N GLN A 47 -8.26 -12.41 -7.55
CA GLN A 47 -9.68 -12.61 -7.44
C GLN A 47 -10.35 -11.23 -7.39
N PRO A 48 -11.00 -10.77 -8.47
CA PRO A 48 -11.67 -9.48 -8.52
C PRO A 48 -12.76 -9.38 -7.45
N ASP A 49 -13.06 -8.16 -7.02
CA ASP A 49 -14.21 -7.92 -6.15
C ASP A 49 -15.53 -8.13 -6.93
N THR A 50 -16.62 -8.36 -6.21
CA THR A 50 -17.97 -8.52 -6.77
C THR A 50 -18.52 -7.25 -7.42
N ASN A 51 -17.86 -6.11 -7.20
CA ASN A 51 -18.30 -4.79 -7.68
C ASN A 51 -17.68 -4.39 -9.03
N VAL A 52 -16.98 -5.30 -9.71
CA VAL A 52 -16.48 -5.04 -11.07
C VAL A 52 -17.66 -5.14 -12.03
N ASP A 53 -17.90 -4.08 -12.80
CA ASP A 53 -19.03 -3.89 -13.70
C ASP A 53 -18.89 -4.65 -15.04
N TRP A 54 -17.76 -5.33 -15.24
CA TRP A 54 -17.47 -6.15 -16.39
C TRP A 54 -16.96 -7.54 -15.96
N GLN A 55 -17.32 -8.57 -16.71
CA GLN A 55 -16.78 -9.91 -16.56
C GLN A 55 -16.85 -10.61 -17.93
N PRO A 56 -15.81 -11.34 -18.36
CA PRO A 56 -15.86 -12.08 -19.61
C PRO A 56 -16.99 -13.11 -19.60
N GLU A 57 -17.67 -13.28 -20.72
CA GLU A 57 -18.78 -14.25 -20.87
C GLU A 57 -18.33 -15.71 -20.71
N GLY A 58 -17.02 -15.98 -20.80
CA GLY A 58 -16.45 -17.31 -20.68
C GLY A 58 -14.95 -17.29 -20.39
N PRO A 59 -14.30 -18.47 -20.40
CA PRO A 59 -12.87 -18.56 -20.13
C PRO A 59 -12.06 -17.78 -21.18
N LEU A 60 -11.14 -16.96 -20.69
CA LEU A 60 -10.25 -16.14 -21.50
C LEU A 60 -8.80 -16.44 -21.10
N ARG A 61 -7.98 -16.87 -22.06
CA ARG A 61 -6.55 -17.14 -21.88
C ARG A 61 -5.74 -16.24 -22.80
N VAL A 62 -4.93 -15.37 -22.21
CA VAL A 62 -4.10 -14.41 -22.92
C VAL A 62 -2.65 -14.62 -22.52
N GLN A 63 -1.77 -14.66 -23.50
CA GLN A 63 -0.33 -14.72 -23.31
C GLN A 63 0.30 -13.40 -23.80
N LEU A 64 1.08 -12.78 -22.92
CA LEU A 64 1.92 -11.62 -23.23
C LEU A 64 3.36 -12.07 -23.36
N THR A 65 4.08 -11.57 -24.36
CA THR A 65 5.51 -11.88 -24.52
C THR A 65 6.25 -10.63 -24.95
N PHE A 66 7.28 -10.26 -24.18
CA PHE A 66 8.21 -9.19 -24.54
C PHE A 66 9.47 -9.80 -25.15
N ASP A 67 9.80 -9.40 -26.39
CA ASP A 67 11.08 -9.75 -27.00
C ASP A 67 12.04 -8.54 -26.97
N PRO A 68 13.13 -8.59 -26.18
CA PRO A 68 14.06 -7.46 -26.04
C PRO A 68 14.88 -7.21 -27.32
N ARG A 69 14.99 -8.17 -28.24
CA ARG A 69 15.75 -8.00 -29.49
C ARG A 69 15.08 -6.99 -30.42
N TRP A 70 13.75 -6.94 -30.40
CA TRP A 70 12.96 -6.06 -31.26
C TRP A 70 12.18 -5.00 -30.49
N SER A 71 12.23 -5.01 -29.16
CA SER A 71 11.43 -4.13 -28.29
C SER A 71 9.92 -4.26 -28.56
N THR A 72 9.47 -5.48 -28.85
CA THR A 72 8.08 -5.79 -29.23
C THR A 72 7.35 -6.54 -28.12
N VAL A 73 6.09 -6.17 -27.89
CA VAL A 73 5.15 -6.94 -27.07
C VAL A 73 4.18 -7.67 -28.00
N ALA A 74 4.15 -9.00 -27.90
CA ALA A 74 3.15 -9.83 -28.55
C ALA A 74 2.02 -10.14 -27.56
N VAL A 75 0.77 -9.94 -28.01
CA VAL A 75 -0.44 -10.34 -27.29
C VAL A 75 -1.08 -11.48 -28.09
N LYS A 76 -1.14 -12.66 -27.51
CA LYS A 76 -1.74 -13.85 -28.12
C LYS A 76 -2.95 -14.28 -27.29
N VAL A 77 -4.13 -14.27 -27.90
CA VAL A 77 -5.35 -14.84 -27.31
C VAL A 77 -5.38 -16.32 -27.66
N GLU A 78 -5.19 -17.18 -26.66
CA GLU A 78 -5.15 -18.64 -26.85
C GLU A 78 -6.54 -19.28 -26.77
N GLU A 79 -7.40 -18.71 -25.93
CA GLU A 79 -8.76 -19.19 -25.66
C GLU A 79 -9.64 -17.97 -25.38
N ALA A 80 -10.80 -17.88 -26.04
CA ALA A 80 -11.79 -16.84 -25.81
C ALA A 80 -13.16 -17.29 -26.35
N PRO A 81 -14.27 -16.75 -25.82
CA PRO A 81 -15.57 -16.83 -26.47
C PRO A 81 -15.52 -16.28 -27.91
N ALA A 82 -16.35 -16.80 -28.80
CA ALA A 82 -16.41 -16.36 -30.19
C ALA A 82 -17.66 -15.49 -30.44
N PRO A 83 -17.53 -14.26 -30.99
CA PRO A 83 -16.27 -13.58 -31.31
C PRO A 83 -15.55 -13.05 -30.06
N PRO A 84 -14.21 -12.95 -30.07
CA PRO A 84 -13.46 -12.42 -28.94
C PRO A 84 -13.74 -10.92 -28.75
N ASP A 85 -14.14 -10.52 -27.56
CA ASP A 85 -14.21 -9.10 -27.18
C ASP A 85 -12.83 -8.64 -26.68
N LEU A 86 -12.18 -7.77 -27.46
CA LEU A 86 -10.89 -7.19 -27.06
C LEU A 86 -11.02 -6.26 -25.84
N SER A 87 -12.22 -5.79 -25.52
CA SER A 87 -12.50 -5.01 -24.32
C SER A 87 -12.27 -5.86 -23.07
N ASP A 88 -12.67 -7.13 -23.07
CA ASP A 88 -12.40 -8.06 -21.97
C ASP A 88 -10.90 -8.24 -21.73
N VAL A 89 -10.14 -8.40 -22.82
CA VAL A 89 -8.67 -8.50 -22.74
C VAL A 89 -8.08 -7.23 -22.13
N ALA A 90 -8.46 -6.06 -22.63
CA ALA A 90 -7.98 -4.77 -22.12
C ALA A 90 -8.32 -4.58 -20.64
N ASN A 91 -9.55 -4.92 -20.25
CA ASN A 91 -10.04 -4.80 -18.89
C ASN A 91 -9.29 -5.71 -17.92
N ILE A 92 -9.00 -6.97 -18.30
CA ILE A 92 -8.17 -7.88 -17.50
C ILE A 92 -6.76 -7.32 -17.33
N LEU A 93 -6.17 -6.75 -18.38
CA LEU A 93 -4.84 -6.15 -18.30
C LEU A 93 -4.84 -4.96 -17.35
N VAL A 94 -5.81 -4.04 -17.47
CA VAL A 94 -5.94 -2.88 -16.57
C VAL A 94 -6.08 -3.32 -15.12
N LEU A 95 -6.96 -4.28 -14.84
CA LEU A 95 -7.19 -4.77 -13.48
C LEU A 95 -5.95 -5.46 -12.90
N THR A 96 -5.27 -6.27 -13.71
CA THR A 96 -4.05 -6.97 -13.30
C THR A 96 -2.92 -5.99 -13.04
N THR A 97 -2.72 -5.00 -13.92
CA THR A 97 -1.74 -3.92 -13.71
C THR A 97 -2.05 -3.17 -12.42
N ALA A 98 -3.31 -2.77 -12.20
CA ALA A 98 -3.70 -2.05 -11.00
C ALA A 98 -3.42 -2.86 -9.73
N ALA A 99 -3.67 -4.17 -9.72
CA ALA A 99 -3.38 -5.03 -8.57
C ALA A 99 -1.88 -5.25 -8.35
N VAL A 100 -1.11 -5.52 -9.41
CA VAL A 100 0.33 -5.77 -9.32
C VAL A 100 1.09 -4.54 -8.84
N THR A 101 0.73 -3.34 -9.31
CA THR A 101 1.36 -2.09 -8.87
C THR A 101 1.18 -1.83 -7.36
N ARG A 102 0.18 -2.41 -6.70
CA ARG A 102 0.03 -2.26 -5.23
C ARG A 102 1.01 -3.09 -4.43
N VAL A 103 1.55 -4.15 -5.02
CA VAL A 103 2.41 -5.11 -4.34
C VAL A 103 3.80 -5.22 -4.97
N GLU A 104 4.11 -4.39 -5.96
CA GLU A 104 5.38 -4.48 -6.71
C GLU A 104 6.61 -4.21 -5.84
N ASP A 105 6.45 -3.39 -4.80
CA ASP A 105 7.49 -3.09 -3.81
C ASP A 105 7.52 -4.07 -2.63
N ASP A 106 6.58 -5.00 -2.54
CA ASP A 106 6.53 -5.99 -1.47
C ASP A 106 7.66 -7.04 -1.67
N PRO A 107 8.62 -7.15 -0.74
CA PRO A 107 9.74 -8.10 -0.86
C PRO A 107 9.28 -9.57 -0.84
N GLN A 108 8.17 -9.88 -0.17
CA GLN A 108 7.59 -11.22 -0.12
C GLN A 108 7.05 -11.61 -1.50
N VAL A 109 6.27 -10.73 -2.13
CA VAL A 109 5.71 -10.95 -3.48
C VAL A 109 6.83 -11.11 -4.51
N ARG A 110 7.85 -10.26 -4.46
CA ARG A 110 9.03 -10.38 -5.34
C ARG A 110 9.74 -11.72 -5.17
N THR A 111 9.89 -12.17 -3.93
CA THR A 111 10.51 -13.47 -3.62
C THR A 111 9.65 -14.64 -4.13
N HIS A 112 8.33 -14.56 -4.01
CA HIS A 112 7.41 -15.56 -4.54
C HIS A 112 7.49 -15.67 -6.07
N VAL A 113 7.38 -14.56 -6.79
CA VAL A 113 7.43 -14.55 -8.26
C VAL A 113 8.79 -15.06 -8.80
N ALA A 114 9.88 -14.75 -8.11
CA ALA A 114 11.21 -15.25 -8.45
C ALA A 114 11.47 -16.71 -8.03
N SER A 115 10.53 -17.34 -7.33
CA SER A 115 10.72 -18.71 -6.85
C SER A 115 10.78 -19.72 -8.00
N LYS A 116 11.56 -20.78 -7.80
CA LYS A 116 11.54 -21.91 -8.75
C LYS A 116 10.21 -22.66 -8.65
N PRO A 117 9.73 -23.25 -9.77
CA PRO A 117 8.61 -24.17 -9.71
C PRO A 117 8.85 -25.26 -8.67
N ARG A 118 7.77 -25.70 -8.02
CA ARG A 118 7.78 -26.75 -6.99
C ARG A 118 6.94 -27.95 -7.47
N PRO A 119 7.49 -28.83 -8.33
CA PRO A 119 6.71 -29.89 -8.98
C PRO A 119 6.12 -30.93 -8.01
N HIS A 120 6.64 -30.99 -6.78
CA HIS A 120 6.34 -32.05 -5.81
C HIS A 120 6.04 -31.56 -4.39
N ALA A 121 6.00 -30.24 -4.15
CA ALA A 121 5.87 -29.70 -2.78
C ALA A 121 4.58 -28.89 -2.62
N MET A 122 3.54 -29.56 -2.13
CA MET A 122 2.36 -28.99 -1.49
C MET A 122 1.77 -30.01 -0.50
N PRO A 123 1.51 -29.68 0.78
CA PRO A 123 2.18 -28.74 1.67
C PRO A 123 3.05 -29.48 2.71
N SER A 124 4.26 -28.99 2.95
CA SER A 124 4.87 -29.08 4.28
C SER A 124 4.87 -27.68 4.86
N ALA A 125 4.53 -27.60 6.15
CA ALA A 125 4.43 -26.44 7.02
C ALA A 125 5.42 -25.30 6.71
N PRO A 126 5.12 -24.05 7.13
CA PRO A 126 6.12 -22.99 7.11
C PRO A 126 7.42 -23.49 7.72
N PRO A 127 8.60 -23.12 7.19
CA PRO A 127 9.85 -23.42 7.86
C PRO A 127 9.72 -22.96 9.31
N PRO A 128 10.22 -23.72 10.31
CA PRO A 128 10.15 -23.26 11.68
C PRO A 128 10.78 -21.87 11.68
N ALA A 129 9.96 -20.85 11.94
CA ALA A 129 10.47 -19.56 12.36
C ALA A 129 11.51 -19.91 13.41
N ALA A 130 12.75 -19.45 13.20
CA ALA A 130 13.81 -19.61 14.16
C ALA A 130 13.26 -19.10 15.48
N ARG A 131 12.79 -20.05 16.31
CA ARG A 131 12.40 -19.80 17.68
C ARG A 131 13.74 -19.54 18.32
N GLU A 132 14.09 -18.26 18.37
CA GLU A 132 14.84 -17.71 19.49
C GLU A 132 14.43 -18.51 20.72
N PRO A 133 15.34 -19.26 21.36
CA PRO A 133 14.99 -20.04 22.53
C PRO A 133 14.58 -19.05 23.61
N ARG A 134 13.27 -18.84 23.73
CA ARG A 134 12.65 -18.26 24.92
C ARG A 134 12.99 -19.20 26.06
N PHE A 135 14.07 -18.87 26.75
CA PHE A 135 14.55 -19.51 27.94
C PHE A 135 13.37 -19.66 28.90
N GLU A 136 12.91 -20.89 29.09
CA GLU A 136 11.97 -21.26 30.13
C GLU A 136 12.61 -20.97 31.48
N ARG A 137 12.48 -19.73 31.97
CA ARG A 137 12.66 -19.37 33.38
C ARG A 137 11.29 -19.23 34.03
N GLY A 138 10.53 -20.32 33.93
CA GLY A 138 9.22 -20.49 34.53
C GLY A 138 9.18 -21.65 35.52
N LEU A 139 10.26 -21.90 36.27
CA LEU A 139 10.21 -22.79 37.45
C LEU A 139 11.34 -22.46 38.44
N ALA A 140 11.36 -21.23 38.97
CA ALA A 140 12.17 -20.89 40.14
C ALA A 140 11.60 -19.67 40.92
N LEU A 141 10.28 -19.46 40.90
CA LEU A 141 9.59 -18.45 41.70
C LEU A 141 8.83 -19.09 42.86
N ALA A 142 9.54 -19.87 43.69
CA ALA A 142 8.97 -20.37 44.95
C ALA A 142 9.94 -20.31 46.16
N ALA A 143 11.18 -19.84 46.00
CA ALA A 143 12.16 -19.82 47.09
C ALA A 143 12.78 -18.44 47.41
N LEU A 144 12.52 -17.38 46.63
CA LEU A 144 13.17 -16.07 46.82
C LEU A 144 12.25 -14.93 47.28
N PHE A 145 10.93 -15.13 47.31
CA PHE A 145 9.98 -14.11 47.83
C PHE A 145 9.80 -14.14 49.36
N VAL A 146 10.32 -15.15 50.06
CA VAL A 146 10.31 -15.21 51.54
C VAL A 146 11.54 -14.50 52.15
N LEU A 147 12.60 -14.25 51.37
CA LEU A 147 13.84 -13.62 51.85
C LEU A 147 13.95 -12.10 51.56
N SER A 148 13.15 -11.54 50.65
CA SER A 148 13.20 -10.09 50.32
C SER A 148 12.26 -9.22 51.15
N LEU A 149 11.22 -9.80 51.77
CA LEU A 149 10.33 -9.09 52.70
C LEU A 149 10.94 -8.88 54.10
N GLY A 150 12.06 -9.56 54.42
CA GLY A 150 12.78 -9.41 55.68
C GLY A 150 13.88 -8.34 55.70
N LEU A 151 14.39 -7.90 54.54
CA LEU A 151 15.46 -6.89 54.45
C LEU A 151 14.98 -5.47 54.11
N GLY A 152 13.77 -5.32 53.57
CA GLY A 152 13.22 -4.01 53.17
C GLY A 152 12.67 -3.16 54.32
N VAL A 153 12.37 -3.77 55.47
CA VAL A 153 11.82 -3.07 56.64
C VAL A 153 12.91 -2.42 57.51
N TRP A 154 14.18 -2.80 57.35
CA TRP A 154 15.28 -2.26 58.15
C TRP A 154 15.93 -0.99 57.54
N LEU A 155 15.78 -0.74 56.23
CA LEU A 155 16.44 0.38 55.55
C LEU A 155 15.56 1.62 55.37
N CYS A 156 14.29 1.58 55.78
CA CYS A 156 13.37 2.72 55.70
C CYS A 156 13.23 3.51 57.03
N LEU A 157 13.95 3.14 58.09
CA LEU A 157 13.89 3.84 59.39
C LEU A 157 15.06 4.80 59.66
N GLU A 158 16.11 4.78 58.84
CA GLU A 158 17.25 5.70 58.98
C GLU A 158 17.58 6.28 57.61
N HIS A 159 16.95 7.41 57.26
CA HIS A 159 17.58 8.57 56.61
C HIS A 159 16.48 9.53 56.19
N GLY A 160 16.32 10.58 56.99
CA GLY A 160 15.42 11.68 56.70
C GLY A 160 16.02 12.71 55.73
N SER A 161 15.09 13.49 55.22
CA SER A 161 15.19 14.93 54.92
C SER A 161 15.63 15.40 53.52
N ILE A 162 14.80 16.33 53.02
CA ILE A 162 15.06 17.56 52.23
C ILE A 162 14.40 17.61 50.82
N ASN A 163 13.41 18.50 50.72
CA ASN A 163 12.74 19.09 49.54
C ASN A 163 13.68 20.04 48.73
N PRO A 164 13.26 20.76 47.66
CA PRO A 164 12.27 20.52 46.59
C PRO A 164 12.85 20.84 45.17
N GLY A 165 12.08 20.65 44.09
CA GLY A 165 12.46 21.15 42.76
C GLY A 165 11.32 21.08 41.74
N HIS A 166 10.79 22.25 41.38
CA HIS A 166 9.65 22.52 40.52
C HIS A 166 9.98 22.36 39.03
N VAL A 167 9.18 21.61 38.24
CA VAL A 167 9.05 21.84 36.78
C VAL A 167 7.63 21.53 36.33
N SER A 168 7.03 22.54 35.67
CA SER A 168 5.68 22.60 35.12
C SER A 168 5.38 21.51 34.10
N SER A 169 4.16 20.97 34.13
CA SER A 169 3.55 20.23 33.03
C SER A 169 2.29 20.96 32.59
N ALA A 170 2.25 21.38 31.33
CA ALA A 170 1.07 21.93 30.69
C ALA A 170 0.48 20.89 29.73
N MET A 171 -0.78 20.49 30.01
CA MET A 171 -1.80 20.12 29.02
C MET A 171 -1.82 21.18 27.89
N GLU A 172 -2.12 20.93 26.62
CA GLU A 172 -3.26 20.24 26.00
C GLU A 172 -3.01 20.41 24.47
N THR A 173 -3.31 19.48 23.55
CA THR A 173 -4.59 19.47 22.82
C THR A 173 -4.48 18.46 21.67
N SER A 174 -5.49 17.59 21.56
CA SER A 174 -5.73 16.67 20.45
C SER A 174 -5.94 17.40 19.12
N GLY A 175 -5.11 17.10 18.12
CA GLY A 175 -5.29 17.54 16.73
C GLY A 175 -5.82 16.39 15.86
N MET A 176 -7.00 16.59 15.26
CA MET A 176 -7.65 15.68 14.31
C MET A 176 -6.72 15.26 13.14
N PRO A 177 -6.87 14.05 12.57
CA PRO A 177 -6.09 13.63 11.42
C PRO A 177 -6.47 14.44 10.17
N SER A 178 -5.47 15.07 9.57
CA SER A 178 -5.57 15.72 8.26
C SER A 178 -5.70 14.64 7.17
N PRO A 179 -6.62 14.77 6.20
CA PRO A 179 -6.77 13.79 5.12
C PRO A 179 -5.61 13.85 4.13
N ASP A 180 -5.23 12.68 3.62
CA ASP A 180 -4.22 12.51 2.57
C ASP A 180 -4.84 12.72 1.17
N ALA A 181 -4.08 13.26 0.22
CA ALA A 181 -4.52 13.44 -1.15
C ALA A 181 -4.58 12.09 -1.88
N THR A 182 -5.77 11.71 -2.35
CA THR A 182 -6.02 10.45 -3.05
C THR A 182 -5.83 10.63 -4.56
N ASN A 183 -4.65 10.23 -5.03
CA ASN A 183 -4.30 9.81 -6.40
C ASN A 183 -4.43 10.75 -7.62
N MET A 184 -3.26 10.87 -8.25
CA MET A 184 -2.94 10.99 -9.68
C MET A 184 -4.00 10.39 -10.63
N GLY A 185 -4.24 11.10 -11.73
CA GLY A 185 -5.33 10.83 -12.68
C GLY A 185 -5.29 9.45 -13.35
N SER A 186 -6.43 8.78 -13.31
CA SER A 186 -6.85 7.75 -14.26
C SER A 186 -8.05 8.27 -15.03
N SER A 187 -8.01 8.16 -16.36
CA SER A 187 -9.06 8.63 -17.27
C SER A 187 -10.27 7.70 -17.21
N THR A 188 -11.24 8.05 -16.37
CA THR A 188 -12.61 7.55 -16.50
C THR A 188 -13.52 8.77 -16.39
N LEU A 189 -14.33 9.03 -17.41
CA LEU A 189 -15.32 10.10 -17.43
C LEU A 189 -16.49 9.72 -16.50
N PRO A 190 -16.79 10.50 -15.44
CA PRO A 190 -18.06 10.40 -14.75
C PRO A 190 -19.00 11.50 -15.28
N ASP A 191 -20.19 11.09 -15.70
CA ASP A 191 -21.27 12.01 -16.04
C ASP A 191 -21.92 12.60 -14.77
N GLU A 192 -22.34 13.85 -14.95
CA GLU A 192 -23.14 14.76 -14.12
C GLU A 192 -22.90 14.94 -12.61
N THR A 193 -22.54 16.20 -12.28
CA THR A 193 -22.41 16.84 -10.96
C THR A 193 -21.17 16.48 -10.14
N ALA A 194 -19.99 16.64 -10.74
CA ALA A 194 -18.72 16.60 -10.03
C ALA A 194 -18.58 17.81 -9.07
N ILE A 195 -18.89 17.58 -7.79
CA ILE A 195 -18.52 18.46 -6.70
C ILE A 195 -17.01 18.25 -6.47
N ALA A 196 -16.19 19.08 -7.12
CA ALA A 196 -14.78 19.18 -6.81
C ALA A 196 -14.61 19.60 -5.35
N TYR A 197 -13.58 19.09 -4.67
CA TYR A 197 -13.32 19.53 -3.29
C TYR A 197 -12.79 20.97 -3.32
N PRO A 198 -13.22 21.82 -2.37
CA PRO A 198 -12.74 23.19 -2.29
C PRO A 198 -11.24 23.20 -1.98
N MET A 199 -10.53 24.17 -2.54
CA MET A 199 -9.09 24.29 -2.27
C MET A 199 -8.78 24.35 -0.77
N PRO A 200 -7.90 23.47 -0.26
CA PRO A 200 -7.63 23.36 1.17
C PRO A 200 -6.91 24.61 1.68
N SER A 201 -7.18 25.00 2.92
CA SER A 201 -6.55 26.16 3.56
C SER A 201 -5.08 25.95 3.93
N LYS A 202 -4.60 24.70 3.89
CA LYS A 202 -3.21 24.31 4.14
C LYS A 202 -2.80 23.24 3.13
N PRO A 203 -1.50 23.13 2.80
CA PRO A 203 -1.02 22.11 1.87
C PRO A 203 -1.25 20.70 2.41
N PHE A 204 -1.45 19.74 1.52
CA PHE A 204 -1.50 18.33 1.93
C PHE A 204 -0.15 17.87 2.48
N ARG A 205 -0.15 16.83 3.32
CA ARG A 205 1.07 16.31 3.96
C ARG A 205 2.14 15.89 2.96
N ASN A 206 1.72 15.37 1.82
CA ASN A 206 2.56 14.90 0.71
C ASN A 206 2.69 15.92 -0.44
N GLN A 207 2.15 17.13 -0.30
CA GLN A 207 2.24 18.19 -1.30
C GLN A 207 3.51 19.04 -1.09
N SER A 208 4.20 19.36 -2.17
CA SER A 208 5.31 20.29 -2.15
C SER A 208 4.83 21.67 -1.71
N THR A 209 5.61 22.32 -0.86
CA THR A 209 5.32 23.64 -0.30
C THR A 209 6.20 24.68 -0.97
N ALA A 210 5.85 25.95 -0.83
CA ALA A 210 6.69 27.05 -1.30
C ALA A 210 8.16 26.88 -0.85
N PRO A 211 9.15 27.27 -1.69
CA PRO A 211 8.99 27.95 -2.97
C PRO A 211 8.54 27.02 -4.12
N CYS A 212 7.59 27.50 -4.93
CA CYS A 212 7.18 26.85 -6.17
C CYS A 212 8.01 27.40 -7.35
N TYR A 213 8.01 26.67 -8.46
CA TYR A 213 8.86 26.90 -9.61
C TYR A 213 8.05 27.39 -10.81
N PRO A 214 8.02 28.70 -11.10
CA PRO A 214 7.28 29.24 -12.24
C PRO A 214 7.73 28.68 -13.60
N GLN A 215 8.98 28.21 -13.71
CA GLN A 215 9.51 27.57 -14.92
C GLN A 215 8.83 26.23 -15.25
N PHE A 216 8.11 25.64 -14.30
CA PHE A 216 7.29 24.45 -14.49
C PHE A 216 5.80 24.79 -14.42
N ASP A 217 5.40 26.06 -14.62
CA ASP A 217 3.99 26.50 -14.53
C ASP A 217 3.33 26.22 -13.16
N GLU A 218 4.14 26.19 -12.10
CA GLU A 218 3.64 26.00 -10.75
C GLU A 218 3.22 27.33 -10.12
N VAL A 219 2.10 27.29 -9.41
CA VAL A 219 1.60 28.44 -8.65
C VAL A 219 1.51 28.10 -7.17
N GLU A 220 1.89 29.07 -6.35
CA GLU A 220 1.70 28.98 -4.90
C GLU A 220 0.27 29.38 -4.54
N ILE A 221 -0.46 28.47 -3.91
CA ILE A 221 -1.78 28.77 -3.33
C ILE A 221 -1.89 28.11 -1.96
N ASN A 222 -2.25 28.90 -0.95
CA ASN A 222 -2.33 28.49 0.46
C ASN A 222 -1.05 27.79 0.96
N GLY A 223 0.13 28.23 0.49
CA GLY A 223 1.45 27.71 0.87
C GLY A 223 1.86 26.39 0.19
N GLY A 224 1.02 25.85 -0.71
CA GLY A 224 1.28 24.63 -1.47
C GLY A 224 1.53 24.94 -2.94
N CYS A 225 2.25 24.06 -3.62
CA CYS A 225 2.49 24.16 -5.06
C CYS A 225 1.44 23.39 -5.86
N TRP A 226 0.95 24.03 -6.91
CA TRP A 226 -0.15 23.55 -7.76
C TRP A 226 0.16 23.74 -9.24
N PHE A 227 -0.33 22.85 -10.09
CA PHE A 227 -0.48 23.10 -11.53
C PHE A 227 -1.86 23.66 -11.82
N GLU A 228 -1.95 24.76 -12.57
CA GLU A 228 -3.22 25.17 -13.18
C GLU A 228 -3.55 24.23 -14.34
N VAL A 229 -4.73 23.64 -14.31
CA VAL A 229 -5.24 22.84 -15.43
C VAL A 229 -6.01 23.77 -16.35
N ALA A 230 -5.77 23.67 -17.67
CA ALA A 230 -6.52 24.39 -18.70
C ALA A 230 -7.96 23.87 -18.85
N ARG A 231 -8.73 23.95 -17.76
CA ARG A 231 -10.10 23.48 -17.60
C ARG A 231 -10.83 24.41 -16.63
N ARG A 232 -12.06 24.79 -17.00
CA ARG A 232 -13.00 25.43 -16.08
C ARG A 232 -13.85 24.37 -15.37
N PRO A 233 -14.41 24.65 -14.18
CA PRO A 233 -15.31 23.73 -13.51
C PRO A 233 -16.38 23.17 -14.45
N PRO A 234 -16.79 21.89 -14.29
CA PRO A 234 -16.47 21.01 -13.16
C PRO A 234 -15.05 20.42 -13.20
N CYS A 235 -14.33 20.50 -12.07
CA CYS A 235 -13.02 19.88 -11.92
C CYS A 235 -13.16 18.37 -11.64
N LEU A 236 -12.10 17.60 -11.93
CA LEU A 236 -12.11 16.16 -11.66
C LEU A 236 -12.20 15.89 -10.16
N LYS A 237 -13.21 15.11 -9.76
CA LYS A 237 -13.47 14.72 -8.37
C LYS A 237 -12.23 14.04 -7.76
N ASP A 238 -11.97 14.31 -6.48
CA ASP A 238 -10.91 13.72 -5.64
C ASP A 238 -9.46 14.00 -6.08
N VAL A 239 -9.25 14.46 -7.31
CA VAL A 239 -7.92 14.73 -7.88
C VAL A 239 -7.64 16.24 -8.00
N GLN A 240 -8.64 17.03 -8.41
CA GLN A 240 -8.50 18.46 -8.67
C GLN A 240 -9.24 19.31 -7.63
N ALA A 241 -8.56 20.36 -7.16
CA ALA A 241 -9.17 21.39 -6.35
C ALA A 241 -9.75 22.50 -7.24
N GLU A 242 -10.96 22.95 -6.93
CA GLU A 242 -11.49 24.19 -7.52
C GLU A 242 -11.02 25.39 -6.71
N TYR A 243 -10.49 26.40 -7.40
CA TYR A 243 -10.20 27.70 -6.81
C TYR A 243 -10.45 28.84 -7.81
N LYS A 244 -11.28 29.81 -7.41
CA LYS A 244 -11.61 31.00 -8.23
C LYS A 244 -12.07 30.67 -9.66
N GLY A 245 -12.86 29.61 -9.83
CA GLY A 245 -13.39 29.19 -11.14
C GLY A 245 -12.36 28.53 -12.06
N LYS A 246 -11.26 28.01 -11.51
CA LYS A 246 -10.23 27.24 -12.19
C LYS A 246 -9.92 25.94 -11.44
N CYS A 247 -9.34 24.97 -12.14
CA CYS A 247 -8.99 23.67 -11.58
C CYS A 247 -7.48 23.56 -11.36
N TYR A 248 -7.09 23.01 -10.22
CA TYR A 248 -5.70 22.89 -9.80
C TYR A 248 -5.35 21.47 -9.37
N LEU A 249 -4.13 21.03 -9.71
CA LEU A 249 -3.57 19.74 -9.29
C LEU A 249 -2.43 19.96 -8.28
N PRO A 250 -2.44 19.30 -7.11
CA PRO A 250 -1.37 19.45 -6.13
C PRO A 250 -0.08 18.75 -6.61
N ILE A 251 1.06 19.36 -6.34
CA ILE A 251 2.38 18.85 -6.72
C ILE A 251 2.96 18.02 -5.56
N SER A 252 3.55 16.86 -5.83
CA SER A 252 4.11 15.99 -4.78
C SER A 252 5.46 16.50 -4.26
N LYS A 253 5.77 16.19 -3.00
CA LYS A 253 7.10 16.46 -2.40
C LYS A 253 8.26 15.69 -3.05
N ASP A 254 7.97 14.59 -3.76
CA ASP A 254 9.01 13.81 -4.43
C ASP A 254 9.68 14.58 -5.58
N ARG A 255 9.02 15.64 -6.09
CA ARG A 255 9.65 16.65 -6.97
C ARG A 255 10.96 17.18 -6.36
N ASP A 256 10.95 17.48 -5.07
CA ASP A 256 12.11 18.06 -4.37
C ASP A 256 13.23 17.04 -4.16
N ARG A 257 12.95 15.74 -4.35
CA ARG A 257 13.92 14.64 -4.28
C ARG A 257 14.57 14.32 -5.64
N GLY A 258 13.91 14.67 -6.76
CA GLY A 258 14.36 14.39 -8.13
C GLY A 258 15.13 15.52 -8.82
N GLY A 259 15.19 16.72 -8.25
CA GLY A 259 15.91 17.83 -8.86
C GLY A 259 15.89 19.07 -7.99
N LYS A 260 16.92 19.26 -7.17
CA LYS A 260 17.27 20.57 -6.62
C LYS A 260 18.00 21.33 -7.75
N PRO A 261 17.44 22.39 -8.34
CA PRO A 261 18.26 23.29 -9.15
C PRO A 261 19.31 23.90 -8.22
N ALA A 262 20.56 23.94 -8.68
CA ALA A 262 21.66 24.57 -7.95
C ALA A 262 21.26 25.99 -7.56
N GLN A 263 21.30 26.30 -6.27
CA GLN A 263 21.06 27.66 -5.80
C GLN A 263 22.07 28.60 -6.45
N SER A 264 21.54 29.62 -7.12
CA SER A 264 22.34 30.70 -7.70
C SER A 264 23.06 31.43 -6.58
N ILE A 265 24.39 31.49 -6.68
CA ILE A 265 25.23 32.38 -5.90
C ILE A 265 25.25 33.69 -6.69
N GLU A 266 24.67 34.75 -6.11
CA GLU A 266 24.70 36.10 -6.67
C GLU A 266 26.06 36.77 -6.35
N PRO A 267 26.65 37.56 -7.27
CA PRO A 267 27.98 38.15 -7.12
C PRO A 267 28.05 39.38 -6.20
#